data_AF-A0A1H4HJU9-F1
#
_entry.id   AF-A0A1H4HJU9-F1
#
_cell.length_a   1.000
_cell.length_b   1.000
_cell.length_c   1.000
_cell.angle_alpha   90.00
_cell.angle_beta   90.00
_cell.angle_gamma   90.00
#
_symmetry.space_group_name_H-M   'P 1'
#
loop_
_entity.id
_entity.type
_entity.pdbx_description
1 polymer ?
#
loop_
_entity_poly.entity_id
_entity_poly.type
_entity_poly.pdbx_seq_one_letter_code
_entity_poly.pdbx_strand_id
1 'polypeptide(L)' 'MSKRVKFSFDSINKGKITPIKAEDLAMSSQRIKEEMKLVVRKYKKNETGSVMDARRLVVVHWHRPLLR' A
#
# COMPACT_ATOMS: atom_id res chain seq x y z
N MET A 1 -52.72 24.80 8.43
CA MET A 1 -51.36 25.40 8.47
C MET A 1 -50.32 24.29 8.52
N SER A 2 -49.55 24.11 7.44
CA SER A 2 -48.47 23.12 7.36
C SER A 2 -47.30 23.56 8.24
N LYS A 3 -47.02 22.83 9.32
CA LYS A 3 -45.90 23.12 10.21
C LYS A 3 -44.60 22.71 9.51
N ARG A 4 -43.84 23.69 9.03
CA ARG A 4 -42.48 23.48 8.50
C ARG A 4 -41.59 22.98 9.64
N VAL A 5 -41.29 21.69 9.66
CA VAL A 5 -40.34 21.11 10.61
C VAL A 5 -38.93 21.42 10.10
N LYS A 6 -38.16 22.22 10.86
CA LYS A 6 -36.74 22.45 10.58
C LYS A 6 -35.96 21.18 10.94
N PHE A 7 -35.45 20.48 9.94
CA PHE A 7 -34.49 19.39 10.14
C PHE A 7 -33.09 20.01 10.30
N SER A 8 -32.41 19.72 11.41
CA SER A 8 -30.99 20.09 11.60
C SER A 8 -30.09 18.92 11.23
N PHE A 9 -28.89 19.20 10.70
CA PHE A 9 -27.89 18.15 10.41
C PHE A 9 -27.53 17.33 11.66
N ASP A 10 -27.59 17.93 12.85
CA ASP A 10 -27.41 17.22 14.12
C ASP A 10 -28.47 16.15 14.35
N SER A 11 -29.72 16.37 13.91
CA SER A 11 -30.79 15.38 14.04
C SER A 11 -30.64 14.19 13.10
N ILE A 12 -29.92 14.37 11.98
CA ILE A 12 -29.69 13.33 10.97
C ILE A 12 -28.50 12.45 11.35
N ASN A 13 -27.50 13.01 12.03
CA ASN A 13 -26.24 12.34 12.35
C ASN A 13 -26.18 11.70 13.75
N LYS A 14 -27.16 11.97 14.63
CA LYS A 14 -27.29 11.27 15.92
C LYS A 14 -27.42 9.76 15.68
N GLY A 15 -26.39 9.00 16.05
CA GLY A 15 -26.36 7.53 15.94
C GLY A 15 -25.86 6.96 14.61
N LYS A 16 -25.52 7.79 13.61
CA LYS A 16 -24.99 7.33 12.32
C LYS A 16 -23.47 7.35 12.22
N ILE A 17 -22.81 8.03 13.14
CA ILE A 17 -21.35 8.11 13.22
C ILE A 17 -20.91 7.13 14.30
N THR A 18 -20.36 5.99 13.88
CA THR A 18 -19.63 5.10 14.77
C THR A 18 -18.27 5.74 15.08
N PRO A 19 -17.97 6.10 16.34
CA PRO A 19 -16.64 6.57 16.67
C PRO A 19 -15.66 5.42 16.45
N ILE A 20 -14.68 5.64 15.58
CA ILE A 20 -13.59 4.68 15.39
C ILE A 20 -12.78 4.68 16.68
N LYS A 21 -12.70 3.53 17.37
CA LYS A 21 -11.92 3.43 18.61
C LYS A 21 -10.44 3.61 18.28
N ALA A 22 -9.71 4.29 19.16
CA ALA A 22 -8.27 4.50 18.99
C ALA A 22 -7.48 3.18 18.90
N GLU A 23 -7.96 2.14 19.58
CA GLU A 23 -7.42 0.78 19.56
C GLU A 23 -7.51 0.14 18.16
N ASP A 24 -8.65 0.30 17.49
CA ASP A 24 -8.87 -0.22 16.13
C ASP A 24 -7.94 0.47 15.12
N LEU A 25 -7.69 1.77 15.30
CA LEU A 25 -6.72 2.53 14.50
C LEU A 25 -5.28 2.07 14.74
N ALA A 26 -4.91 1.81 15.99
CA ALA A 26 -3.57 1.34 16.34
C ALA A 26 -3.30 -0.06 15.76
N MET A 27 -4.25 -0.98 15.92
CA MET A 27 -4.22 -2.34 15.35
C MET A 27 -4.11 -2.32 13.82
N SER A 28 -4.95 -1.51 13.16
CA SER A 28 -4.91 -1.35 11.70
C SER A 28 -3.58 -0.77 11.23
N SER A 29 -3.07 0.27 11.91
CA SER A 29 -1.81 0.91 11.57
C SER A 29 -0.61 -0.03 11.71
N GLN A 30 -0.60 -0.88 12.74
CA GLN A 30 0.44 -1.89 12.93
C GLN A 30 0.42 -2.91 11.78
N ARG A 31 -0.77 -3.43 11.45
CA ARG A 31 -0.93 -4.38 10.35
C ARG A 31 -0.47 -3.80 9.01
N ILE A 32 -0.83 -2.55 8.71
CA ILE A 32 -0.38 -1.86 7.50
C ILE A 32 1.16 -1.76 7.46
N LYS A 33 1.81 -1.43 8.58
CA LYS A 33 3.27 -1.35 8.65
C LYS A 33 3.94 -2.70 8.40
N GLU A 34 3.37 -3.78 8.93
CA GLU A 34 3.90 -5.14 8.74
C GLU A 34 3.80 -5.59 7.28
N GLU A 35 2.64 -5.40 6.65
CA GLU A 35 2.43 -5.68 5.23
C GLU A 35 3.38 -4.86 4.34
N MET A 36 3.50 -3.55 4.63
CA MET A 36 4.42 -2.67 3.89
C MET A 36 5.87 -3.16 3.97
N LYS A 37 6.30 -3.63 5.15
CA LYS A 37 7.65 -4.17 5.36
C LYS A 37 7.88 -5.42 4.50
N LEU A 38 6.89 -6.29 4.35
CA LEU A 38 6.97 -7.47 3.49
C LEU A 38 7.09 -7.09 2.01
N VAL A 39 6.27 -6.13 1.56
CA VAL A 39 6.30 -5.63 0.18
C VAL A 39 7.65 -5.01 -0.16
N VAL A 40 8.18 -4.15 0.71
CA VAL A 40 9.49 -3.51 0.51
C VAL A 40 10.61 -4.54 0.44
N ARG A 41 10.60 -5.57 1.30
CA ARG A 41 11.57 -6.66 1.26
C ARG A 41 11.52 -7.44 -0.05
N LYS A 42 10.30 -7.76 -0.52
CA LYS A 42 10.10 -8.44 -1.80
C LYS A 42 10.61 -7.60 -2.97
N TYR A 43 10.31 -6.31 -2.97
CA TYR A 43 10.77 -5.39 -3.99
C TYR A 43 12.30 -5.33 -4.06
N LYS A 44 12.98 -5.11 -2.92
CA LYS A 44 14.44 -5.07 -2.84
C LYS A 44 15.09 -6.37 -3.33
N LYS A 45 14.50 -7.53 -2.98
CA LYS A 45 14.99 -8.83 -3.46
C LYS A 45 14.88 -8.94 -4.98
N ASN A 46 13.76 -8.52 -5.56
CA ASN A 46 13.55 -8.53 -7.00
C ASN A 46 14.50 -7.57 -7.74
N GLU A 47 14.70 -6.37 -7.22
CA GLU A 47 15.62 -5.38 -7.76
C GLU A 47 17.07 -5.92 -7.78
N THR A 48 17.49 -6.56 -6.68
CA THR A 48 18.82 -7.18 -6.59
C THR A 48 18.99 -8.30 -7.64
N GLY A 49 17.97 -9.14 -7.81
CA GLY A 49 17.96 -10.17 -8.85
C GLY A 49 18.02 -9.58 -10.26
N SER A 50 17.22 -8.55 -10.53
CA SER A 50 17.21 -7.87 -11.83
C SER A 50 18.56 -7.24 -12.17
N VAL A 51 19.22 -6.59 -11.20
CA VAL A 51 20.57 -6.04 -11.39
C VAL A 51 21.59 -7.14 -11.67
N MET A 52 21.51 -8.28 -10.97
CA MET A 52 22.41 -9.42 -11.22
C MET A 52 22.20 -10.02 -12.61
N ASP A 53 20.96 -10.19 -13.04
CA ASP A 53 20.63 -10.75 -14.36
C ASP A 53 21.04 -9.78 -15.48
N ALA A 54 20.83 -8.48 -15.30
CA ALA A 54 21.32 -7.46 -16.23
C ALA A 54 22.85 -7.50 -16.35
N ARG A 55 23.57 -7.61 -15.22
CA ARG A 55 25.04 -7.77 -15.23
C ARG A 55 25.47 -9.05 -15.95
N ARG A 56 24.78 -10.17 -15.75
CA ARG A 56 25.06 -11.42 -16.47
C ARG A 56 24.85 -11.27 -17.97
N LEU A 57 23.77 -10.62 -18.40
CA LEU A 57 23.50 -10.37 -19.81
C LEU A 57 24.60 -9.52 -20.44
N VAL A 58 25.04 -8.46 -19.76
CA VAL A 58 26.15 -7.62 -20.20
C VAL A 58 27.43 -8.47 -20.33
N VAL A 59 27.83 -9.20 -19.28
CA VAL A 59 29.03 -10.06 -19.32
C VAL A 59 28.97 -11.11 -20.43
N VAL A 60 27.83 -11.77 -20.63
CA VAL A 60 27.62 -12.74 -21.72
C VAL A 60 27.68 -12.07 -23.10
N HIS A 61 27.21 -10.83 -23.22
CA HIS A 61 27.28 -10.05 -24.46
C HIS A 61 28.73 -9.66 -24.81
N TRP A 62 29.55 -9.27 -23.83
CA TRP A 62 30.96 -8.94 -24.04
C TRP A 62 31.84 -10.16 -24.31
N HIS A 63 31.48 -11.33 -23.77
CA HIS A 63 32.26 -12.56 -23.94
C HIS A 63 31.81 -13.45 -25.10
N ARG A 64 30.79 -13.09 -25.89
CA ARG A 64 30.56 -13.75 -27.18
C ARG A 64 31.70 -13.32 -28.12
N PRO A 65 32.67 -14.20 -28.44
CA PRO A 65 33.51 -13.93 -29.58
C PRO A 65 32.56 -13.84 -30.77
N LEU A 66 32.79 -12.89 -31.66
CA LEU A 66 32.15 -12.88 -32.97
C LEU A 66 32.52 -14.21 -33.65
N LEU A 67 31.69 -15.23 -33.48
CA LEU A 67 31.70 -16.44 -34.30
C LEU A 67 31.19 -15.98 -35.65
N ARG A 68 32.14 -15.54 -36.48
CA ARG A 68 31.99 -15.28 -37.89
C ARG A 68 33.10 -16.00 -38.62
#